data_AF-A0A3M1FQD1-F1
#
_entry.id   AF-A0A3M1FQD1-F1
#
_cell.length_a   1.000
_cell.length_b   1.000
_cell.length_c   1.000
_cell.angle_alpha   90.00
_cell.angle_beta   90.00
_cell.angle_gamma   90.00
#
_symmetry.space_group_name_H-M   'P 1'
#
loop_
_entity.id
_entity.type
_entity.pdbx_description
1 polymer ?
#
loop_
_entity_poly.entity_id
_entity_poly.type
_entity_poly.pdbx_seq_one_letter_code
_entity_poly.pdbx_strand_id
1 'polypeptide(L)' 'ESFWSFTKRRLAKFNGVKANFELHLKECEWRWRKYPETLAKELWKILKEYDGC' A
#
# COMPACT_ATOMS: atom_id res chain seq x y z
N GLU A 1 10.88 11.07 8.43
CA GLU A 1 10.97 10.02 7.40
C GLU A 1 10.44 10.56 6.06
N SER A 2 11.18 10.36 4.96
CA SER A 2 10.71 10.72 3.61
C SER A 2 9.93 9.56 2.99
N PHE A 3 9.04 9.87 2.04
CA PHE A 3 8.28 8.87 1.30
C PHE A 3 9.20 7.78 0.72
N TRP A 4 10.28 8.19 0.06
CA TRP A 4 11.25 7.27 -0.54
C TRP A 4 11.99 6.39 0.48
N SER A 5 12.29 6.89 1.70
CA SER A 5 12.89 6.05 2.75
C SER A 5 11.94 4.97 3.26
N PHE A 6 10.64 5.25 3.32
CA PHE A 6 9.62 4.26 3.67
C PHE A 6 9.42 3.23 2.55
N THR A 7 9.22 3.70 1.32
CA THR A 7 9.02 2.84 0.15
C THR A 7 10.20 1.89 -0.04
N LYS A 8 11.45 2.38 0.10
CA LYS A 8 12.66 1.54 0.01
C LYS A 8 12.67 0.39 1.02
N ARG A 9 12.37 0.65 2.30
CA ARG A 9 12.33 -0.41 3.34
C ARG A 9 11.25 -1.45 3.05
N ARG A 10 10.14 -1.04 2.46
CA ARG A 10 9.02 -1.93 2.12
C ARG A 10 9.33 -2.78 0.89
N LEU A 11 9.83 -2.15 -0.16
CA LEU A 11 10.23 -2.83 -1.40
C LEU A 11 11.38 -3.82 -1.17
N ALA A 12 12.30 -3.54 -0.25
CA ALA A 12 13.39 -4.45 0.10
C ALA A 12 12.90 -5.83 0.60
N LYS A 13 11.70 -5.92 1.18
CA LYS A 13 11.12 -7.20 1.65
C LYS A 13 10.77 -8.15 0.51
N PHE A 14 10.65 -7.65 -0.72
CA PHE A 14 10.31 -8.45 -1.89
C PHE A 14 11.55 -9.05 -2.56
N ASN A 15 12.74 -9.02 -1.94
CA ASN A 15 13.98 -9.64 -2.44
C ASN A 15 14.31 -9.30 -3.91
N GLY A 16 13.98 -8.08 -4.36
CA GLY A 16 14.23 -7.64 -5.73
C GLY A 16 13.19 -8.06 -6.77
N VAL A 17 12.02 -8.59 -6.35
CA VAL A 17 10.89 -8.83 -7.27
C VAL A 17 10.45 -7.49 -7.89
N LYS A 18 10.49 -7.45 -9.22
CA LYS A 18 10.04 -6.31 -10.04
C LYS A 18 8.61 -6.48 -10.56
N ALA A 19 8.03 -7.67 -10.42
CA ALA A 19 6.66 -7.91 -10.80
C ALA A 19 5.74 -6.98 -9.99
N ASN A 20 4.77 -6.34 -10.66
CA ASN A 20 3.80 -5.45 -10.03
C ASN A 20 4.42 -4.26 -9.27
N PHE A 21 5.61 -3.80 -9.66
CA PHE A 21 6.29 -2.66 -9.02
C PHE A 21 5.38 -1.43 -8.88
N GLU A 22 4.63 -1.09 -9.93
CA GLU A 22 3.69 0.03 -9.92
C GLU A 22 2.56 -0.16 -8.91
N LEU A 23 2.05 -1.39 -8.74
CA LEU A 23 1.04 -1.70 -7.73
C LEU A 23 1.63 -1.58 -6.32
N HIS A 24 2.85 -2.07 -6.10
CA HIS A 24 3.54 -1.92 -4.81
C HIS A 24 3.85 -0.45 -4.48
N LEU A 25 4.14 0.38 -5.49
CA LEU A 25 4.33 1.81 -5.31
C LEU A 25 3.03 2.50 -4.90
N LYS A 26 1.93 2.25 -5.63
CA LYS A 26 0.59 2.74 -5.27
C LYS A 26 0.17 2.30 -3.88
N GLU A 27 0.47 1.07 -3.52
CA GLU A 27 0.20 0.52 -2.20
C GLU A 27 1.02 1.23 -1.10
N CYS A 28 2.30 1.57 -1.37
CA CYS A 28 3.11 2.39 -0.48
C CYS A 28 2.57 3.83 -0.35
N GLU A 29 2.11 4.44 -1.44
CA GLU A 29 1.43 5.75 -1.41
C GLU A 29 0.17 5.70 -0.55
N TRP A 30 -0.67 4.67 -0.74
CA TRP A 30 -1.87 4.48 0.05
C TRP A 30 -1.58 4.33 1.55
N ARG A 31 -0.48 3.66 1.93
CA ARG A 31 -0.06 3.50 3.33
C ARG A 31 0.69 4.67 3.94
N TRP A 32 1.22 5.55 3.12
CA TRP A 32 2.12 6.60 3.59
C TRP A 32 1.41 7.51 4.59
N ARG A 33 2.01 7.66 5.78
CA ARG A 33 1.47 8.47 6.90
C ARG A 33 0.05 8.08 7.37
N LYS A 34 -0.36 6.82 7.18
CA LYS A 34 -1.65 6.32 7.70
C LYS A 34 -1.46 5.29 8.81
N TYR A 35 -2.38 5.31 9.76
CA TYR A 35 -2.42 4.31 10.83
C TYR A 35 -3.14 3.04 10.35
N PRO A 36 -2.83 1.86 10.92
CA PRO A 36 -3.46 0.60 10.56
C PRO A 36 -4.99 0.62 10.63
N GLU A 37 -5.56 1.34 11.61
CA GLU A 37 -7.00 1.53 11.76
C GLU A 37 -7.64 2.29 10.57
N THR A 38 -6.96 3.32 10.07
CA THR A 38 -7.40 4.10 8.91
C THR A 38 -7.34 3.23 7.66
N LEU A 39 -6.26 2.49 7.49
CA LEU A 39 -6.08 1.57 6.37
C LEU A 39 -7.13 0.47 6.36
N ALA A 40 -7.44 -0.12 7.52
CA ALA A 40 -8.49 -1.12 7.61
C ALA A 40 -9.85 -0.53 7.19
N LYS A 41 -10.22 0.65 7.70
CA LYS A 41 -11.47 1.34 7.34
C LYS A 41 -11.55 1.65 5.84
N GLU A 42 -10.47 2.15 5.25
CA GLU A 42 -10.40 2.44 3.80
C GLU A 42 -10.49 1.17 2.96
N LEU A 43 -9.79 0.10 3.37
CA LEU A 43 -9.84 -1.20 2.68
C LEU A 43 -11.26 -1.77 2.71
N TRP A 44 -11.93 -1.73 3.85
CA TRP A 44 -13.33 -2.15 3.97
C TRP A 44 -14.26 -1.35 3.05
N LYS A 45 -14.02 -0.05 2.89
CA LYS A 45 -14.81 0.78 1.97
C LYS A 45 -14.59 0.34 0.52
N ILE A 46 -13.34 0.17 0.11
CA ILE A 46 -12.99 -0.29 -1.25
C ILE A 46 -13.62 -1.66 -1.51
N LEU A 47 -13.48 -2.62 -0.59
CA LEU A 47 -14.07 -3.95 -0.75
C LEU A 47 -15.60 -3.88 -0.93
N LYS A 48 -16.31 -3.07 -0.12
CA LYS A 48 -17.76 -2.87 -0.30
C LYS A 48 -18.13 -2.28 -1.65
N GLU A 49 -17.32 -1.38 -2.19
CA GLU A 49 -17.55 -0.78 -3.51
C GLU A 49 -17.33 -1.80 -4.65
N TYR A 50 -16.42 -2.76 -4.47
CA TYR A 50 -16.14 -3.80 -5.47
C TYR A 50 -17.05 -5.05 -5.32
N ASP A 51 -17.41 -5.44 -4.11
CA ASP A 51 -18.29 -6.59 -3.82
C ASP A 51 -19.78 -6.27 -4.08
N GLY A 52 -20.14 -5.00 -4.21
CA GLY A 52 -21.51 -4.52 -4.42
C GLY A 52 -22.05 -4.66 -5.85
N CYS A 53 -21.79 -5.79 -6.51
CA CYS A 53 -22.61 -6.25 -7.65
C CYS A 53 -23.92 -6.87 -7.14
#